data_AF-A0A5C5YQF3-F1
#
_entry.id   AF-A0A5C5YQF3-F1
#
_cell.length_a   1.000
_cell.length_b   1.000
_cell.length_c   1.000
_cell.angle_alpha   90.00
_cell.angle_beta   90.00
_cell.angle_gamma   90.00
#
_symmetry.space_group_name_H-M   'P 1'
#
loop_
_entity.id
_entity.type
_entity.pdbx_description
1 polymer ?
#
loop_
_entity_poly.entity_id
_entity_poly.type
_entity_poly.pdbx_seq_one_letter_code
_entity_poly.pdbx_strand_id
1 'polypeptide(L)'
;MQNQSTESYQQVLLAAERLFQTSPDWVVFFREILGIEGLARQTFPNFDDLTAFEKSDEFDQIQKMLVKLREQKPAADADSEPTRVITVRLPKSMHEYLRTEAHDLRTSMNKLCISKLLQVIEQDMIPTEKNAPPKRRTTLTPSPAATEAASPVQASTNGAAEHAPGGFRPTFQ
;
A
#
# COMPACT_ATOMS: atom_id res chain seq x y z
N MET A 1 -17.92 10.53 35.42
CA MET A 1 -17.32 10.51 34.06
C MET A 1 -17.04 9.10 33.57
N GLN A 2 -16.45 8.18 34.35
CA GLN A 2 -16.12 6.82 33.90
C GLN A 2 -17.26 6.01 33.23
N ASN A 3 -18.52 6.11 33.70
CA ASN A 3 -19.64 5.38 33.07
C ASN A 3 -19.92 5.75 31.60
N GLN A 4 -19.79 7.03 31.21
CA GLN A 4 -20.14 7.47 29.85
C GLN A 4 -19.19 6.89 28.80
N SER A 5 -17.91 6.72 29.14
CA SER A 5 -16.93 6.07 28.27
C SER A 5 -17.32 4.63 28.01
N THR A 6 -17.62 3.83 29.05
CA THR A 6 -18.04 2.42 28.90
C THR A 6 -19.34 2.27 28.10
N GLU A 7 -20.34 3.12 28.34
CA GLU A 7 -21.58 3.12 27.54
C GLU A 7 -21.32 3.42 26.06
N SER A 8 -20.39 4.34 25.79
CA SER A 8 -19.97 4.70 24.43
C SER A 8 -19.16 3.58 23.75
N TYR A 9 -18.31 2.86 24.48
CA TYR A 9 -17.54 1.72 23.96
C TYR A 9 -18.50 0.60 23.53
N GLN A 10 -19.48 0.29 24.39
CA GLN A 10 -20.54 -0.68 24.10
C GLN A 10 -21.43 -0.24 22.93
N GLN A 11 -21.74 1.05 22.79
CA GLN A 11 -22.48 1.57 21.64
C GLN A 11 -21.76 1.29 20.31
N VAL A 12 -20.44 1.52 20.24
CA VAL A 12 -19.64 1.23 19.03
C VAL A 12 -19.58 -0.27 18.77
N LEU A 13 -19.41 -1.11 19.82
CA LEU A 13 -19.43 -2.57 19.68
C LEU A 13 -20.77 -3.09 19.15
N LEU A 14 -21.90 -2.68 19.75
CA LEU A 14 -23.24 -3.12 19.33
C LEU A 14 -23.58 -2.71 17.89
N ALA A 15 -23.12 -1.53 17.46
CA ALA A 15 -23.25 -1.09 16.07
C ALA A 15 -22.38 -1.95 15.12
N ALA A 16 -21.15 -2.26 15.52
CA ALA A 16 -20.26 -3.13 14.77
C ALA A 16 -20.81 -4.57 14.69
N GLU A 17 -21.34 -5.13 15.77
CA GLU A 17 -21.99 -6.45 15.78
C GLU A 17 -23.20 -6.51 14.85
N ARG A 18 -24.06 -5.48 14.88
CA ARG A 18 -25.21 -5.37 13.98
C ARG A 18 -24.77 -5.32 12.51
N LEU A 19 -23.71 -4.56 12.21
CA LEU A 19 -23.17 -4.50 10.85
C LEU A 19 -22.51 -5.84 10.45
N PHE A 20 -21.77 -6.49 11.36
CA PHE A 20 -21.14 -7.80 11.11
C PHE A 20 -22.18 -8.89 10.79
N GLN A 21 -23.36 -8.85 11.42
CA GLN A 21 -24.46 -9.78 11.13
C GLN A 21 -24.96 -9.71 9.68
N THR A 22 -24.82 -8.58 8.99
CA THR A 22 -25.19 -8.48 7.56
C THR A 22 -24.13 -9.08 6.62
N SER A 23 -23.04 -9.65 7.15
CA SER A 23 -21.89 -10.19 6.40
C SER A 23 -21.36 -9.25 5.30
N PRO A 24 -21.04 -7.98 5.61
CA PRO A 24 -20.51 -7.03 4.64
C PRO A 24 -19.09 -7.39 4.23
N ASP A 25 -18.62 -6.84 3.10
CA ASP A 25 -17.20 -6.87 2.78
C ASP A 25 -16.37 -6.18 3.88
N TRP A 26 -15.16 -6.69 4.14
CA TRP A 26 -14.30 -6.18 5.21
C TRP A 26 -13.95 -4.71 5.04
N VAL A 27 -13.86 -4.19 3.81
CA VAL A 27 -13.56 -2.78 3.53
C VAL A 27 -14.75 -1.91 3.96
N VAL A 28 -15.98 -2.33 3.63
CA VAL A 28 -17.20 -1.65 4.05
C VAL A 28 -17.26 -1.61 5.58
N PHE A 29 -17.09 -2.76 6.25
CA PHE A 29 -17.06 -2.82 7.71
C PHE A 29 -15.99 -1.91 8.32
N PHE A 30 -14.77 -1.94 7.77
CA PHE A 30 -13.68 -1.08 8.22
C PHE A 30 -14.04 0.40 8.07
N ARG A 31 -14.57 0.82 6.92
CA ARG A 31 -14.91 2.22 6.63
C ARG A 31 -16.01 2.75 7.55
N GLU A 32 -17.11 2.01 7.70
CA GLU A 32 -18.26 2.44 8.51
C GLU A 32 -17.97 2.48 10.03
N ILE A 33 -17.10 1.60 10.54
CA ILE A 33 -16.81 1.51 11.98
C ILE A 33 -15.52 2.23 12.38
N LEU A 34 -14.42 2.01 11.65
CA LEU A 34 -13.05 2.43 12.00
C LEU A 34 -12.44 3.46 11.03
N GLY A 35 -13.12 3.77 9.94
CA GLY A 35 -12.67 4.70 8.91
C GLY A 35 -12.55 6.14 9.42
N ILE A 36 -12.07 7.04 8.56
CA ILE A 36 -11.90 8.47 8.88
C ILE A 36 -13.23 9.12 9.30
N GLU A 37 -14.32 8.72 8.65
CA GLU A 37 -15.70 9.14 8.97
C GLU A 37 -16.47 8.04 9.74
N GLY A 38 -15.78 6.98 10.18
CA GLY A 38 -16.39 5.83 10.84
C GLY A 38 -16.89 6.12 12.25
N LEU A 39 -17.84 5.31 12.72
CA LEU A 39 -18.54 5.52 13.99
C LEU A 39 -17.60 5.75 15.18
N ALA A 40 -16.49 5.02 15.29
CA ALA A 40 -15.53 5.19 16.38
C ALA A 40 -14.97 6.63 16.46
N ARG A 41 -14.69 7.28 15.31
CA ARG A 41 -14.20 8.66 15.27
C ARG A 41 -15.29 9.71 15.50
N GLN A 42 -16.54 9.37 15.19
CA GLN A 42 -17.69 10.22 15.53
C GLN A 42 -17.99 10.17 17.05
N THR A 43 -17.89 8.98 17.66
CA THR A 43 -18.11 8.77 19.10
C THR A 43 -16.95 9.28 19.96
N PHE A 44 -15.70 9.20 19.47
CA PHE A 44 -14.51 9.70 20.16
C PHE A 44 -13.78 10.75 19.29
N PRO A 45 -14.25 12.02 19.27
CA PRO A 45 -13.60 13.10 18.51
C PRO A 45 -12.21 13.47 19.05
N ASN A 46 -11.99 13.24 20.35
CA ASN A 46 -10.74 13.53 21.02
C ASN A 46 -9.77 12.35 20.88
N PHE A 47 -8.50 12.65 20.64
CA PHE A 47 -7.47 11.63 20.46
C PHE A 47 -7.29 10.74 21.70
N ASP A 48 -7.30 11.32 22.90
CA ASP A 48 -7.10 10.57 24.15
C ASP A 48 -8.24 9.58 24.42
N ASP A 49 -9.48 9.98 24.15
CA ASP A 49 -10.67 9.12 24.30
C ASP A 49 -10.66 7.99 23.26
N LEU A 50 -10.27 8.27 22.01
CA LEU A 50 -10.10 7.25 20.98
C LEU A 50 -8.99 6.25 21.35
N THR A 51 -7.87 6.74 21.89
CA THR A 51 -6.75 5.89 22.34
C THR A 51 -7.15 5.02 23.53
N ALA A 52 -8.00 5.53 24.43
CA ALA A 52 -8.54 4.75 25.54
C ALA A 52 -9.53 3.67 25.07
N PHE A 53 -10.30 3.93 24.01
CA PHE A 53 -11.14 2.93 23.34
C PHE A 53 -10.31 1.88 22.58
N GLU A 54 -9.26 2.29 21.86
CA GLU A 54 -8.36 1.38 21.14
C GLU A 54 -7.60 0.39 22.04
N LYS A 55 -7.63 0.60 23.37
CA LYS A 55 -7.10 -0.30 24.40
C LYS A 55 -8.17 -1.13 25.14
N SER A 56 -9.43 -1.08 24.71
CA SER A 56 -10.54 -1.74 25.40
C SER A 56 -10.92 -3.10 24.81
N ASP A 57 -11.55 -3.96 25.62
CA ASP A 57 -12.03 -5.28 25.21
C ASP A 57 -13.09 -5.22 24.08
N GLU A 58 -13.84 -4.11 23.99
CA GLU A 58 -14.78 -3.85 22.90
C GLU A 58 -14.07 -3.66 21.56
N PHE A 59 -12.99 -2.87 21.52
CA PHE A 59 -12.20 -2.68 20.31
C PHE A 59 -11.50 -3.96 19.86
N ASP A 60 -11.03 -4.75 20.84
CA ASP A 60 -10.44 -6.07 20.63
C ASP A 60 -11.43 -7.06 19.99
N GLN A 61 -12.72 -6.96 20.32
CA GLN A 61 -13.80 -7.71 19.67
C GLN A 61 -14.09 -7.22 18.24
N ILE A 62 -14.05 -5.90 18.00
CA ILE A 62 -14.20 -5.32 16.65
C ILE A 62 -13.05 -5.76 15.73
N GLN A 63 -11.81 -5.80 16.22
CA GLN A 63 -10.69 -6.36 15.46
C GLN A 63 -10.91 -7.84 15.13
N LYS A 64 -11.40 -8.65 16.07
CA LYS A 64 -11.72 -10.08 15.82
C LYS A 64 -12.82 -10.25 14.77
N MET A 65 -13.81 -9.35 14.71
CA MET A 65 -14.81 -9.31 13.63
C MET A 65 -14.17 -8.96 12.27
N LEU A 66 -13.33 -7.92 12.23
CA LEU A 66 -12.62 -7.51 11.01
C LEU A 66 -11.70 -8.61 10.45
N VAL A 67 -11.00 -9.36 11.31
CA VAL A 67 -10.18 -10.52 10.91
C VAL A 67 -11.06 -11.61 10.27
N LYS A 68 -12.20 -11.95 10.87
CA LYS A 68 -13.15 -12.93 10.29
C LYS A 68 -13.68 -12.51 8.92
N LEU A 69 -14.02 -11.23 8.72
CA LEU A 69 -14.45 -10.73 7.40
C LEU A 69 -13.34 -10.81 6.35
N ARG A 70 -12.06 -10.72 6.74
CA ARG A 70 -10.91 -10.86 5.82
C ARG A 70 -10.58 -12.30 5.44
N GLU A 71 -11.01 -13.28 6.23
CA GLU A 71 -10.91 -14.69 5.87
C GLU A 71 -11.95 -15.07 4.80
N GLN A 72 -13.09 -14.37 4.80
CA GLN A 72 -14.10 -14.51 3.74
C GLN A 72 -13.51 -14.00 2.42
N LYS A 73 -13.62 -14.84 1.38
CA LYS A 73 -13.13 -14.50 0.04
C LYS A 73 -14.03 -13.38 -0.50
N PRO A 74 -13.49 -12.22 -0.94
CA PRO A 74 -14.30 -11.16 -1.52
C PRO A 74 -15.14 -11.72 -2.67
N ALA A 75 -16.44 -11.46 -2.65
CA ALA A 75 -17.24 -11.56 -3.86
C ALA A 75 -16.63 -10.63 -4.90
N ALA A 76 -16.54 -11.09 -6.14
CA ALA A 76 -15.89 -10.33 -7.21
C ALA A 76 -16.86 -9.29 -7.79
N ASP A 77 -17.33 -8.38 -6.93
CA ASP A 77 -18.34 -7.38 -7.26
C ASP A 77 -17.72 -6.12 -7.86
N ALA A 78 -18.43 -5.55 -8.84
CA ALA A 78 -17.96 -4.43 -9.65
C ALA A 78 -17.89 -3.08 -8.89
N ASP A 79 -18.44 -3.03 -7.67
CA ASP A 79 -18.44 -1.85 -6.76
C ASP A 79 -17.30 -1.87 -5.72
N SER A 80 -16.24 -2.66 -5.95
CA SER A 80 -15.09 -2.74 -5.03
C SER A 80 -14.44 -1.38 -4.78
N GLU A 81 -14.17 -1.05 -3.51
CA GLU A 81 -13.55 0.23 -3.13
C GLU A 81 -12.22 0.48 -3.89
N PRO A 82 -12.00 1.69 -4.46
CA PRO A 82 -10.82 1.98 -5.27
C PRO A 82 -9.49 1.78 -4.53
N THR A 83 -8.86 0.62 -4.73
CA THR A 83 -7.58 0.27 -4.10
C THR A 83 -6.50 1.33 -4.38
N ARG A 84 -5.80 1.76 -3.33
CA ARG A 84 -4.64 2.66 -3.41
C ARG A 84 -3.37 1.91 -3.02
N VAL A 85 -2.25 2.24 -3.67
CA VAL A 85 -0.96 1.60 -3.41
C VAL A 85 -0.09 2.53 -2.56
N ILE A 86 0.45 1.99 -1.46
CA ILE A 86 1.51 2.64 -0.67
C ILE A 86 2.87 1.98 -0.96
N THR A 87 3.93 2.79 -1.02
CA THR A 87 5.31 2.30 -1.22
C THR A 87 6.13 2.56 0.03
N VAL A 88 6.44 1.50 0.79
CA VAL A 88 7.23 1.59 2.03
C VAL A 88 8.69 1.22 1.74
N ARG A 89 9.64 2.04 2.20
CA ARG A 89 11.09 1.75 2.09
C ARG A 89 11.56 1.00 3.33
N LEU A 90 11.84 -0.29 3.19
CA LEU A 90 12.32 -1.14 4.28
C LEU A 90 13.80 -1.54 4.10
N PRO A 91 14.60 -1.67 5.18
CA PRO A 91 15.89 -2.34 5.13
C PRO A 91 15.78 -3.77 4.61
N LYS A 92 16.79 -4.26 3.87
CA LYS A 92 16.76 -5.61 3.28
C LYS A 92 16.49 -6.69 4.33
N SER A 93 17.13 -6.64 5.49
CA SER A 93 16.93 -7.59 6.59
C SER A 93 15.47 -7.65 7.08
N MET A 94 14.82 -6.50 7.23
CA MET A 94 13.41 -6.42 7.64
C MET A 94 12.47 -6.97 6.57
N HIS A 95 12.75 -6.70 5.29
CA HIS A 95 11.99 -7.26 4.18
C HIS A 95 12.13 -8.79 4.08
N GLU A 96 13.34 -9.33 4.26
CA GLU A 96 13.55 -10.79 4.30
C GLU A 96 12.86 -11.42 5.53
N TYR A 97 12.87 -10.76 6.69
CA TYR A 97 12.14 -11.22 7.88
C TYR A 97 10.62 -11.34 7.60
N LEU A 98 9.99 -10.31 7.03
CA LEU A 98 8.57 -10.34 6.68
C LEU A 98 8.26 -11.42 5.64
N ARG A 99 9.19 -11.72 4.72
CA ARG A 99 9.04 -12.81 3.74
C ARG A 99 9.01 -14.18 4.44
N THR A 100 9.94 -14.42 5.36
CA THR A 100 10.00 -15.66 6.14
C THR A 100 8.78 -15.81 7.05
N GLU A 101 8.41 -14.75 7.78
CA GLU A 101 7.22 -14.74 8.64
C GLU A 101 5.94 -15.07 7.83
N ALA A 102 5.77 -14.48 6.65
CA ALA A 102 4.63 -14.77 5.78
C ALA A 102 4.62 -16.22 5.27
N HIS A 103 5.80 -16.76 4.92
CA HIS A 103 5.96 -18.16 4.51
C HIS A 103 5.58 -19.13 5.63
N ASP A 104 6.07 -18.90 6.85
CA ASP A 104 5.85 -19.77 8.00
C ASP A 104 4.38 -19.75 8.44
N LEU A 105 3.72 -18.59 8.34
CA LEU A 105 2.27 -18.42 8.53
C LEU A 105 1.43 -18.82 7.29
N ARG A 106 2.05 -19.37 6.24
CA ARG A 106 1.40 -19.82 4.99
C ARG A 106 0.51 -18.78 4.32
N THR A 107 0.90 -17.51 4.40
CA THR A 107 0.17 -16.36 3.84
C THR A 107 1.02 -15.60 2.83
N SER A 108 0.42 -14.68 2.08
CA SER A 108 1.21 -13.79 1.22
C SER A 108 1.77 -12.63 2.05
N MET A 109 2.96 -12.12 1.67
CA MET A 109 3.54 -10.95 2.34
C MET A 109 2.60 -9.75 2.32
N ASN A 110 1.81 -9.55 1.26
CA ASN A 110 0.80 -8.49 1.21
C ASN A 110 -0.31 -8.70 2.27
N LYS A 111 -0.82 -9.93 2.43
CA LYS A 111 -1.80 -10.24 3.48
C LYS A 111 -1.23 -9.99 4.87
N LEU A 112 0.00 -10.45 5.14
CA LEU A 112 0.67 -10.22 6.42
C LEU A 112 0.87 -8.72 6.70
N CYS A 113 1.37 -7.96 5.73
CA CYS A 113 1.56 -6.52 5.86
C CYS A 113 0.24 -5.78 6.12
N ILE A 114 -0.84 -6.11 5.41
CA ILE A 114 -2.16 -5.49 5.64
C ILE A 114 -2.67 -5.83 7.04
N SER A 115 -2.53 -7.08 7.52
CA SER A 115 -2.91 -7.44 8.89
C SER A 115 -2.11 -6.65 9.95
N LYS A 116 -0.79 -6.47 9.75
CA LYS A 116 0.04 -5.64 10.65
C LYS A 116 -0.32 -4.15 10.58
N LEU A 117 -0.72 -3.63 9.43
CA LEU A 117 -1.14 -2.23 9.25
C LEU A 117 -2.51 -1.89 9.88
N LEU A 118 -3.33 -2.89 10.21
CA LEU A 118 -4.58 -2.70 10.94
C LEU A 118 -4.42 -2.66 12.46
N GLN A 119 -3.32 -3.20 12.97
CA GLN A 119 -3.06 -3.20 14.41
C GLN A 119 -2.75 -1.78 14.84
N VAL A 120 -3.40 -1.33 15.92
CA VAL A 120 -3.09 -0.03 16.53
C VAL A 120 -1.67 -0.08 17.07
N ILE A 121 -0.92 0.99 16.79
CA ILE A 121 0.45 1.19 17.27
C ILE A 121 0.40 2.33 18.27
N GLU A 122 0.91 2.11 19.49
CA GLU A 122 1.00 3.15 20.51
C GLU A 122 1.87 4.33 20.03
N GLN A 123 1.50 5.56 20.38
CA GLN A 123 2.13 6.77 19.81
C GLN A 123 3.64 6.87 20.05
N ASP A 124 4.12 6.39 21.20
CA ASP A 124 5.52 6.36 21.59
C ASP A 124 6.36 5.39 20.76
N MET A 125 5.72 4.40 20.14
CA MET A 125 6.32 3.45 19.19
C MET A 125 6.45 4.01 17.77
N ILE A 126 5.95 5.23 17.50
CA ILE A 126 6.13 5.94 16.22
C ILE A 126 7.34 6.89 16.33
N PRO A 127 8.45 6.64 15.59
CA PRO A 127 9.62 7.51 15.65
C PRO A 127 9.30 8.93 15.17
N THR A 128 9.44 9.91 16.06
CA THR A 128 9.24 11.32 15.71
C THR A 128 10.39 11.81 14.82
N GLU A 129 10.09 12.25 13.61
CA GLU A 129 11.06 12.79 12.65
C GLU A 129 11.82 13.99 13.26
N LYS A 130 13.11 13.79 13.57
CA LYS A 130 14.03 14.90 13.84
C LYS A 130 14.31 15.63 12.53
N ASN A 131 13.43 16.58 12.21
CA ASN A 131 13.44 17.46 11.03
C ASN A 131 14.87 17.77 10.50
N ALA A 132 15.28 17.04 9.47
CA ALA A 132 16.45 17.40 8.69
C ALA A 132 16.03 18.44 7.64
N PRO A 133 16.60 19.66 7.62
CA PRO A 133 16.16 20.68 6.69
C PRO A 133 16.37 20.22 5.24
N PRO A 134 15.43 20.50 4.32
CA PRO A 134 15.49 20.00 2.96
C PRO A 134 16.70 20.58 2.23
N LYS A 135 17.70 19.73 1.95
CA LYS A 135 18.80 20.06 1.05
C LYS A 135 18.22 20.40 -0.32
N ARG A 136 18.27 21.68 -0.70
CA ARG A 136 17.85 22.17 -2.03
C ARG A 136 18.53 21.32 -3.10
N ARG A 137 17.73 20.65 -3.91
CA ARG A 137 18.20 19.85 -5.04
C ARG A 137 18.55 20.81 -6.17
N THR A 138 19.83 21.13 -6.33
CA THR A 138 20.32 21.96 -7.43
C THR A 138 19.98 21.29 -8.77
N THR A 139 19.06 21.90 -9.52
CA THR A 139 18.68 21.43 -10.85
C THR A 139 19.80 21.74 -11.84
N LEU A 140 20.52 20.71 -12.29
CA LEU A 140 21.36 20.82 -13.48
C LEU A 140 20.46 20.97 -14.71
N THR A 141 20.42 22.18 -15.26
CA THR A 141 19.71 22.52 -16.49
C THR A 141 20.55 22.09 -17.71
N PRO A 142 20.00 21.33 -18.67
CA PRO A 142 20.62 21.18 -19.98
C PRO A 142 20.39 22.48 -20.79
N SER A 143 21.43 22.97 -21.46
CA SER A 143 21.39 24.21 -22.25
C SER A 143 21.31 23.89 -23.76
N PRO A 144 20.28 24.36 -24.47
CA PRO A 144 20.23 24.33 -25.93
C PRO A 144 20.33 25.74 -26.55
N ALA A 145 21.36 25.99 -27.35
CA ALA A 145 21.41 27.10 -28.31
C ALA A 145 22.26 26.70 -29.51
N ALA A 146 21.73 26.90 -30.73
CA ALA A 146 22.33 26.49 -32.00
C ALA A 146 23.14 27.63 -32.65
N THR A 147 23.87 27.32 -33.73
CA THR A 147 23.73 27.95 -35.08
C THR A 147 24.67 27.24 -36.09
N GLU A 148 24.26 27.20 -37.35
CA GLU A 148 24.84 26.44 -38.48
C GLU A 148 25.87 27.23 -39.33
N ALA A 149 26.30 26.59 -40.44
CA ALA A 149 27.07 27.07 -41.62
C ALA A 149 28.58 26.73 -41.65
N ALA A 150 29.17 26.22 -42.75
CA ALA A 150 28.64 25.68 -44.01
C ALA A 150 29.66 24.74 -44.71
N SER A 151 29.20 23.85 -45.60
CA SER A 151 30.01 23.02 -46.53
C SER A 151 30.34 23.81 -47.84
N PRO A 152 30.85 23.29 -49.01
CA PRO A 152 30.65 21.95 -49.64
C PRO A 152 31.81 21.41 -50.56
N VAL A 153 31.50 20.40 -51.42
CA VAL A 153 32.19 19.97 -52.69
C VAL A 153 33.46 19.09 -52.53
N GLN A 154 33.76 17.94 -53.17
CA GLN A 154 33.20 16.93 -54.13
C GLN A 154 34.14 15.66 -54.07
N ALA A 155 34.07 14.55 -54.86
CA ALA A 155 33.01 13.62 -55.33
C ALA A 155 33.65 12.48 -56.18
N SER A 156 32.93 11.36 -56.46
CA SER A 156 33.25 10.29 -57.48
C SER A 156 34.48 9.37 -57.21
N THR A 157 34.63 8.09 -57.64
CA THR A 157 33.85 7.09 -58.45
C THR A 157 34.26 5.62 -58.15
N ASN A 158 33.32 4.67 -58.29
CA ASN A 158 33.37 3.26 -58.77
C ASN A 158 34.53 2.25 -58.54
N GLY A 159 34.13 0.98 -58.31
CA GLY A 159 34.88 -0.27 -58.57
C GLY A 159 35.19 -1.10 -57.30
N ALA A 160 35.15 -2.45 -57.26
CA ALA A 160 34.70 -3.50 -58.20
C ALA A 160 34.29 -4.77 -57.39
N ALA A 161 33.95 -5.89 -58.04
CA ALA A 161 33.28 -7.06 -57.41
C ALA A 161 34.14 -8.35 -57.30
N GLU A 162 33.86 -9.18 -56.30
CA GLU A 162 34.11 -10.64 -56.21
C GLU A 162 33.06 -11.24 -55.24
N HIS A 163 32.21 -12.22 -55.58
CA HIS A 163 32.43 -13.67 -55.76
C HIS A 163 33.18 -14.35 -54.58
N ALA A 164 32.76 -15.50 -54.00
CA ALA A 164 31.52 -16.29 -54.10
C ALA A 164 31.35 -17.20 -52.82
N PRO A 165 30.83 -18.46 -52.80
CA PRO A 165 29.54 -18.70 -52.14
C PRO A 165 29.46 -19.89 -51.15
N GLY A 166 28.27 -20.07 -50.54
CA GLY A 166 27.79 -21.33 -49.93
C GLY A 166 27.79 -21.35 -48.39
N GLY A 167 26.76 -21.82 -47.68
CA GLY A 167 25.42 -22.27 -48.10
C GLY A 167 24.96 -23.50 -47.32
N PHE A 168 23.80 -23.44 -46.66
CA PHE A 168 22.84 -24.55 -46.50
C PHE A 168 21.54 -24.02 -45.84
N ARG A 169 20.38 -24.49 -46.30
CA ARG A 169 19.06 -24.22 -45.69
C ARG A 169 18.59 -25.47 -44.94
N PRO A 170 17.93 -25.37 -43.78
CA PRO A 170 17.25 -26.51 -43.18
C PRO A 170 15.92 -26.80 -43.90
N THR A 171 15.66 -28.06 -44.19
CA THR A 171 14.35 -28.54 -44.66
C THR A 171 13.57 -29.06 -43.46
N PHE A 172 12.32 -28.60 -43.29
CA PHE A 172 11.36 -29.19 -42.36
C PHE A 172 10.68 -30.41 -42.99
N GLN A 173 10.55 -31.49 -42.21
CA GLN A 173 9.40 -32.39 -42.25
C GLN A 173 9.18 -32.97 -40.85
#